data_AF-A0A7C8CTS6-F1
#
_entry.id   AF-A0A7C8CTS6-F1
#
_cell.length_a   1.000
_cell.length_b   1.000
_cell.length_c   1.000
_cell.angle_alpha   90.00
_cell.angle_beta   90.00
_cell.angle_gamma   90.00
#
_symmetry.space_group_name_H-M   'P 1'
#
loop_
_entity.id
_entity.type
_entity.pdbx_description
1 polymer ?
#
loop_
_entity_poly.entity_id
_entity_poly.type
_entity_poly.pdbx_seq_one_letter_code
_entity_poly.pdbx_strand_id
1 'polypeptide(L)'
;MRMCNISTVLNDAGNKYINGYKPRQNVGANVYPMIEAAIKRFEPSQISPVDKSTKEGLMHRICKLCGILPHDVRKGSTAPMSFFEDVANSLGLSPLGEETKHGLAKHIVKSLDQKWDKSCYSDGGTVTQIALERIEKGLRLSGRQETNKKQSVHFPTEIPFDKIQLSIDRIDRDGPAPHKASHTYDVVVNDRSYPPPAVVAFALEEMGHQIVSPGTIRAGKGTRAFKLLADAGFEPVSKHTVPTDDDEILENRVNDLLLNSDLLDEAFTGSDTPPDKSEKTASSYKRNAGVIATILRLAGGTCELCLAAAPFRRPDGHLYLEVHHVQFLAEGGLDNTKNAVALCPNCHCRCHYSEETQPLADRLYRQVNRLKKPSSGF
;
A
#
# COMPACT_ATOMS: atom_id res chain seq x y z
N MET A 1 -16.34 2.50 -9.70
CA MET A 1 -16.06 2.82 -11.12
C MET A 1 -14.61 2.57 -11.54
N ARG A 2 -13.60 2.89 -10.72
CA ARG A 2 -12.17 2.70 -11.06
C ARG A 2 -11.78 1.21 -11.22
N MET A 3 -12.28 0.33 -10.35
CA MET A 3 -11.98 -1.11 -10.40
C MET A 3 -12.48 -1.82 -11.66
N CYS A 4 -13.62 -1.42 -12.23
CA CYS A 4 -14.10 -1.98 -13.49
C CYS A 4 -13.22 -1.57 -14.69
N ASN A 5 -12.64 -0.37 -14.66
CA ASN A 5 -11.70 0.08 -15.69
C ASN A 5 -10.39 -0.72 -15.61
N ILE A 6 -9.91 -0.99 -14.39
CA ILE A 6 -8.74 -1.85 -14.18
C ILE A 6 -9.03 -3.28 -14.66
N SER A 7 -10.22 -3.82 -14.36
CA SER A 7 -10.68 -5.11 -14.88
C SER A 7 -10.75 -5.15 -16.42
N THR A 8 -11.12 -4.05 -17.08
CA THR A 8 -11.06 -3.95 -18.55
C THR A 8 -9.62 -4.03 -19.05
N VAL A 9 -8.71 -3.20 -18.53
CA VAL A 9 -7.31 -3.20 -18.98
C VAL A 9 -6.61 -4.53 -18.69
N LEU A 10 -6.91 -5.18 -17.55
CA LEU A 10 -6.42 -6.53 -17.25
C LEU A 10 -6.93 -7.57 -18.25
N ASN A 11 -8.22 -7.52 -18.58
CA ASN A 11 -8.84 -8.45 -19.52
C ASN A 11 -8.30 -8.25 -20.95
N ASP A 12 -8.13 -7.01 -21.38
CA ASP A 12 -7.57 -6.66 -22.70
C ASP A 12 -6.09 -7.06 -22.81
N ALA A 13 -5.35 -7.03 -21.69
CA ALA A 13 -3.99 -7.56 -21.58
C ALA A 13 -3.92 -9.10 -21.42
N GLY A 14 -5.05 -9.81 -21.54
CA GLY A 14 -5.11 -11.28 -21.48
C GLY A 14 -5.06 -11.87 -20.06
N ASN A 15 -5.18 -11.04 -19.02
CA ASN A 15 -5.19 -11.47 -17.62
C ASN A 15 -6.62 -11.66 -17.09
N LYS A 16 -6.76 -12.43 -16.00
CA LYS A 16 -8.07 -12.57 -15.33
C LYS A 16 -8.45 -11.25 -14.65
N TYR A 17 -9.65 -10.74 -14.95
CA TYR A 17 -10.17 -9.53 -14.33
C TYR A 17 -10.49 -9.73 -12.83
N ILE A 18 -10.62 -8.63 -12.09
CA ILE A 18 -10.80 -8.66 -10.63
C ILE A 18 -12.18 -9.23 -10.28
N ASN A 19 -12.21 -10.24 -9.41
CA ASN A 19 -13.45 -10.89 -9.00
C ASN A 19 -14.42 -9.88 -8.36
N GLY A 20 -15.69 -9.90 -8.77
CA GLY A 20 -16.71 -8.91 -8.36
C GLY A 20 -16.73 -7.61 -9.18
N TYR A 21 -15.74 -7.37 -10.06
CA TYR A 21 -15.69 -6.18 -10.91
C TYR A 21 -15.58 -6.56 -12.38
N LYS A 22 -16.73 -6.71 -13.06
CA LYS A 22 -16.75 -7.08 -14.48
C LYS A 22 -16.11 -6.00 -15.37
N PRO A 23 -15.40 -6.39 -16.46
CA PRO A 23 -14.89 -5.46 -17.46
C PRO A 23 -16.01 -4.60 -18.05
N ARG A 24 -15.74 -3.30 -18.24
CA ARG A 24 -16.58 -2.39 -19.02
C ARG A 24 -16.14 -2.37 -20.49
N GLN A 25 -17.07 -2.01 -21.37
CA GLN A 25 -16.81 -1.90 -22.81
C GLN A 25 -15.87 -0.74 -23.18
N ASN A 26 -15.83 0.36 -22.42
CA ASN A 26 -15.07 1.56 -22.78
C ASN A 26 -14.35 2.17 -21.56
N VAL A 27 -13.02 2.17 -21.58
CA VAL A 27 -12.17 2.95 -20.67
C VAL A 27 -11.71 4.20 -21.41
N GLY A 28 -11.76 5.36 -20.76
CA GLY A 28 -11.40 6.64 -21.39
C GLY A 28 -9.95 6.68 -21.89
N ALA A 29 -9.72 7.36 -23.01
CA ALA A 29 -8.44 7.37 -23.74
C ALA A 29 -7.22 7.82 -22.91
N ASN A 30 -7.42 8.65 -21.89
CA ASN A 30 -6.34 9.10 -20.99
C ASN A 30 -6.13 8.16 -19.78
N VAL A 31 -7.13 7.35 -19.45
CA VAL A 31 -7.13 6.47 -18.26
C VAL A 31 -6.55 5.11 -18.61
N TYR A 32 -6.81 4.61 -19.81
CA TYR A 32 -6.29 3.32 -20.28
C TYR A 32 -4.75 3.26 -20.22
N PRO A 33 -3.99 4.23 -20.77
CA PRO A 33 -2.52 4.16 -20.79
C PRO A 33 -1.92 4.26 -19.38
N MET A 34 -2.56 5.00 -18.47
CA MET A 34 -2.11 5.13 -17.08
C MET A 34 -2.25 3.81 -16.32
N ILE A 35 -3.39 3.12 -16.49
CA ILE A 35 -3.62 1.81 -15.88
C ILE A 35 -2.69 0.76 -16.50
N GLU A 36 -2.55 0.76 -17.82
CA GLU A 36 -1.65 -0.15 -18.54
C GLU A 36 -0.19 0.03 -18.08
N ALA A 37 0.29 1.27 -17.94
CA ALA A 37 1.63 1.54 -17.44
C ALA A 37 1.82 1.08 -15.98
N ALA A 38 0.79 1.22 -15.14
CA ALA A 38 0.82 0.71 -13.77
C ALA A 38 0.87 -0.82 -13.71
N ILE A 39 0.13 -1.51 -14.60
CA ILE A 39 0.15 -2.97 -14.72
C ILE A 39 1.49 -3.47 -15.25
N LYS A 40 2.04 -2.85 -16.31
CA LYS A 40 3.37 -3.19 -16.87
C LYS A 40 4.49 -3.01 -15.87
N ARG A 41 4.40 -2.00 -15.00
CA ARG A 41 5.34 -1.80 -13.89
C ARG A 41 5.31 -2.93 -12.85
N PHE A 42 4.25 -3.74 -12.88
CA PHE A 42 4.03 -4.91 -12.04
C PHE A 42 4.09 -6.24 -12.80
N GLU A 43 4.45 -6.28 -14.09
CA GLU A 43 4.42 -7.51 -14.89
C GLU A 43 5.35 -8.60 -14.32
N PRO A 44 4.78 -9.68 -13.76
CA PRO A 44 5.52 -10.86 -13.33
C PRO A 44 5.53 -11.82 -14.51
N SER A 45 6.52 -11.71 -15.40
CA SER A 45 6.72 -12.75 -16.40
C SER A 45 7.06 -14.08 -15.71
N GLN A 46 6.16 -15.05 -15.84
CA GLN A 46 6.36 -16.49 -15.54
C GLN A 46 6.43 -16.90 -14.06
N ILE A 47 5.44 -16.54 -13.25
CA ILE A 47 5.21 -17.20 -11.95
C ILE A 47 3.75 -17.64 -11.88
N SER A 48 3.48 -18.90 -12.23
CA SER A 48 2.39 -19.66 -11.59
C SER A 48 2.51 -19.44 -10.08
N PRO A 49 1.43 -19.30 -9.29
CA PRO A 49 1.55 -19.07 -7.85
C PRO A 49 2.19 -20.29 -7.20
N VAL A 50 3.52 -20.34 -7.20
CA VAL A 50 4.28 -21.36 -6.52
C VAL A 50 4.10 -21.05 -5.06
N ASP A 51 3.25 -21.85 -4.42
CA ASP A 51 2.96 -21.73 -3.00
C ASP A 51 4.27 -21.62 -2.23
N LYS A 52 4.40 -20.56 -1.41
CA LYS A 52 5.64 -20.15 -0.73
C LYS A 52 6.20 -21.28 0.15
N SER A 53 5.34 -22.20 0.60
CA SER A 53 5.68 -23.40 1.39
C SER A 53 6.21 -24.58 0.58
N THR A 54 6.20 -24.56 -0.74
CA THR A 54 6.62 -25.70 -1.57
C THR A 54 8.13 -25.70 -1.86
N LYS A 55 8.69 -26.89 -2.14
CA LYS A 55 10.10 -27.05 -2.56
C LYS A 55 10.44 -26.24 -3.82
N GLU A 56 9.52 -26.19 -4.78
CA GLU A 56 9.65 -25.38 -5.99
C GLU A 56 9.74 -23.89 -5.65
N GLY A 57 8.91 -23.43 -4.71
CA GLY A 57 8.92 -22.03 -4.26
C GLY A 57 10.21 -21.66 -3.55
N LEU A 58 10.79 -22.60 -2.80
CA LEU A 58 12.11 -22.47 -2.19
C LEU A 58 13.22 -22.37 -3.24
N MET A 59 13.23 -23.27 -4.22
CA MET A 59 14.22 -23.26 -5.30
C MET A 59 14.20 -21.95 -6.09
N HIS A 60 13.00 -21.46 -6.45
CA HIS A 60 12.88 -20.19 -7.18
C HIS A 60 13.46 -19.00 -6.38
N ARG A 61 13.28 -18.98 -5.06
CA ARG A 61 13.86 -17.94 -4.19
C ARG A 61 15.38 -18.06 -4.09
N ILE A 62 15.90 -19.27 -4.00
CA ILE A 62 17.34 -19.54 -4.01
C ILE A 62 17.95 -19.08 -5.34
N CYS A 63 17.35 -19.45 -6.48
CA CYS A 63 17.80 -18.99 -7.80
C CYS A 63 17.89 -17.46 -7.87
N LYS A 64 16.86 -16.77 -7.37
CA LYS A 64 16.83 -15.30 -7.30
C LYS A 64 17.94 -14.72 -6.41
N LEU A 65 18.24 -15.34 -5.28
CA LEU A 65 19.32 -14.89 -4.39
C LEU A 65 20.71 -15.10 -5.01
N CYS A 66 20.86 -16.15 -5.81
CA CYS A 66 22.09 -16.52 -6.51
C CYS A 66 22.25 -15.84 -7.89
N GLY A 67 21.22 -15.14 -8.39
CA GLY A 67 21.24 -14.55 -9.74
C GLY A 67 21.24 -15.58 -10.89
N ILE A 68 20.78 -16.81 -10.63
CA ILE A 68 20.73 -17.90 -11.62
C ILE A 68 19.31 -18.10 -12.16
N LEU A 69 19.19 -18.71 -13.34
CA LEU A 69 17.89 -18.95 -13.97
C LEU A 69 17.04 -19.95 -13.16
N PRO A 70 15.70 -19.80 -13.15
CA PRO A 70 14.81 -20.77 -12.52
C PRO A 70 14.92 -22.16 -13.17
N HIS A 71 14.81 -23.21 -12.36
CA HIS A 71 14.75 -24.60 -12.84
C HIS A 71 13.32 -25.13 -12.78
N ASP A 72 12.92 -25.88 -13.81
CA ASP A 72 11.62 -26.56 -13.86
C ASP A 72 11.56 -27.73 -12.87
N VAL A 73 10.50 -27.77 -12.06
CA VAL A 73 10.24 -28.87 -11.13
C VAL A 73 8.84 -29.40 -11.38
N ARG A 74 8.70 -30.69 -11.74
CA ARG A 74 7.37 -31.32 -11.82
C ARG A 74 6.81 -31.50 -10.40
N LYS A 75 5.50 -31.31 -10.22
CA LYS A 75 4.80 -31.51 -8.94
C LYS A 75 5.18 -32.86 -8.29
N GLY A 76 5.75 -32.82 -7.08
CA GLY A 76 6.24 -34.00 -6.36
C GLY A 76 7.69 -34.41 -6.62
N SER A 77 8.43 -33.65 -7.45
CA SER A 77 9.82 -33.99 -7.80
C SER A 77 10.85 -33.48 -6.78
N THR A 78 12.02 -34.10 -6.80
CA THR A 78 13.20 -33.67 -6.04
C THR A 78 13.92 -32.55 -6.78
N ALA A 79 14.56 -31.63 -6.06
CA ALA A 79 15.43 -30.62 -6.67
C ALA A 79 16.48 -31.32 -7.58
N PRO A 80 16.66 -30.91 -8.84
CA PRO A 80 17.58 -31.56 -9.77
C PRO A 80 19.04 -31.32 -9.36
N MET A 81 19.96 -32.15 -9.86
CA MET A 81 21.41 -31.98 -9.58
C MET A 81 21.92 -30.64 -10.12
N SER A 82 21.50 -30.27 -11.33
CA SER A 82 21.85 -29.01 -11.99
C SER A 82 21.53 -27.76 -11.15
N PHE A 83 20.43 -27.78 -10.40
CA PHE A 83 20.11 -26.70 -9.47
C PHE A 83 21.18 -26.51 -8.39
N PHE A 84 21.72 -27.60 -7.81
CA PHE A 84 22.77 -27.49 -6.81
C PHE A 84 24.12 -27.11 -7.43
N GLU A 85 24.41 -27.56 -8.66
CA GLU A 85 25.60 -27.16 -9.40
C GLU A 85 25.61 -25.65 -9.67
N ASP A 86 24.50 -25.09 -10.14
CA ASP A 86 24.38 -23.65 -10.42
C ASP A 86 24.47 -22.82 -9.13
N VAL A 87 23.87 -23.29 -8.03
CA VAL A 87 24.01 -22.64 -6.71
C VAL A 87 25.46 -22.70 -6.22
N ALA A 88 26.14 -23.85 -6.33
CA ALA A 88 27.54 -23.98 -5.93
C ALA A 88 28.45 -23.06 -6.76
N ASN A 89 28.25 -23.02 -8.08
CA ASN A 89 28.96 -22.13 -8.98
C ASN A 89 28.75 -20.65 -8.63
N SER A 90 27.51 -20.25 -8.32
CA SER A 90 27.20 -18.87 -7.90
C SER A 90 27.90 -18.45 -6.61
N LEU A 91 28.25 -19.42 -5.76
CA LEU A 91 28.99 -19.22 -4.51
C LEU A 91 30.51 -19.36 -4.68
N GLY A 92 31.01 -19.60 -5.90
CA GLY A 92 32.42 -19.85 -6.16
C GLY A 92 32.94 -21.16 -5.56
N LEU A 93 32.04 -22.11 -5.27
CA LEU A 93 32.40 -23.41 -4.73
C LEU A 93 32.79 -24.34 -5.88
N SER A 94 33.94 -24.99 -5.79
CA SER A 94 34.36 -25.99 -6.78
C SER A 94 33.61 -27.30 -6.52
N PRO A 95 32.82 -27.83 -7.46
CA PRO A 95 32.12 -29.10 -7.29
C PRO A 95 33.05 -30.33 -7.35
N LEU A 96 34.37 -30.12 -7.51
CA LEU A 96 35.38 -31.18 -7.64
C LEU A 96 35.43 -32.07 -6.37
N GLY A 97 34.77 -33.23 -6.45
CA GLY A 97 34.80 -34.29 -5.44
C GLY A 97 33.44 -34.67 -4.84
N GLU A 98 32.37 -33.94 -5.12
CA GLU A 98 31.01 -34.21 -4.60
C GLU A 98 30.14 -34.87 -5.69
N GLU A 99 30.35 -36.16 -5.97
CA GLU A 99 29.68 -36.90 -7.07
C GLU A 99 28.17 -37.12 -6.85
N THR A 100 27.63 -36.73 -5.69
CA THR A 100 26.22 -36.97 -5.35
C THR A 100 25.48 -35.69 -5.00
N LYS A 101 24.18 -35.64 -5.33
CA LYS A 101 23.27 -34.55 -4.96
C LYS A 101 23.28 -34.24 -3.45
N HIS A 102 23.38 -35.28 -2.63
CA HIS A 102 23.50 -35.15 -1.18
C HIS A 102 24.81 -34.46 -0.78
N GLY A 103 25.92 -34.90 -1.36
CA GLY A 103 27.26 -34.36 -1.10
C GLY A 103 27.34 -32.87 -1.46
N LEU A 104 26.91 -32.51 -2.66
CA LEU A 104 26.93 -31.13 -3.13
C LEU A 104 26.01 -30.22 -2.30
N ALA A 105 24.79 -30.67 -1.98
CA ALA A 105 23.90 -29.91 -1.10
C ALA A 105 24.47 -29.73 0.32
N LYS A 106 25.14 -30.74 0.86
CA LYS A 106 25.84 -30.66 2.16
C LYS A 106 26.99 -29.64 2.11
N HIS A 107 27.76 -29.64 1.02
CA HIS A 107 28.84 -28.68 0.81
C HIS A 107 28.32 -27.25 0.78
N ILE A 108 27.25 -26.98 0.02
CA ILE A 108 26.59 -25.66 -0.06
C ILE A 108 26.09 -25.23 1.32
N VAL A 109 25.32 -26.06 2.03
CA VAL A 109 24.77 -25.73 3.34
C VAL A 109 25.88 -25.37 4.34
N LYS A 110 26.97 -26.14 4.35
CA LYS A 110 28.11 -25.87 5.23
C LYS A 110 28.85 -24.59 4.86
N SER A 111 29.03 -24.31 3.57
CA SER A 111 29.69 -23.08 3.10
C SER A 111 28.94 -21.81 3.51
N LEU A 112 27.63 -21.92 3.70
CA LEU A 112 26.74 -20.84 4.14
C LEU A 112 26.56 -20.78 5.67
N ASP A 113 27.47 -21.42 6.42
CA ASP A 113 27.44 -21.51 7.89
C ASP A 113 26.09 -22.02 8.45
N GLN A 114 25.46 -22.94 7.73
CA GLN A 114 24.23 -23.59 8.18
C GLN A 114 24.52 -25.02 8.63
N LYS A 115 23.75 -25.49 9.62
CA LYS A 115 23.86 -26.86 10.12
C LYS A 115 23.44 -27.86 9.04
N TRP A 116 24.14 -28.99 8.93
CA TRP A 116 23.69 -30.16 8.17
C TRP A 116 23.44 -31.33 9.13
N ASP A 117 22.24 -31.89 9.15
CA ASP A 117 21.87 -33.02 10.01
C ASP A 117 20.89 -33.98 9.31
N LYS A 118 20.42 -35.01 10.01
CA LYS A 118 19.50 -36.03 9.49
C LYS A 118 18.19 -35.46 8.91
N SER A 119 17.78 -34.26 9.29
CA SER A 119 16.58 -33.62 8.71
C SER A 119 16.81 -33.07 7.29
N CYS A 120 18.06 -32.92 6.86
CA CYS A 120 18.43 -32.36 5.55
C CYS A 120 18.32 -33.36 4.39
N TYR A 121 18.17 -34.65 4.67
CA TYR A 121 18.13 -35.69 3.66
C TYR A 121 17.25 -36.86 4.09
N SER A 122 16.64 -37.56 3.14
CA SER A 122 15.95 -38.83 3.40
C SER A 122 16.93 -40.02 3.41
N ASP A 123 16.51 -41.17 3.93
CA ASP A 123 17.30 -42.41 3.89
C ASP A 123 17.68 -42.84 2.46
N GLY A 124 16.88 -42.42 1.46
CA GLY A 124 17.18 -42.59 0.03
C GLY A 124 18.08 -41.49 -0.58
N GLY A 125 18.77 -40.69 0.22
CA GLY A 125 19.71 -39.67 -0.24
C GLY A 125 19.08 -38.42 -0.87
N THR A 126 17.75 -38.26 -0.81
CA THR A 126 17.06 -37.10 -1.37
C THR A 126 17.18 -35.89 -0.45
N VAL A 127 17.57 -34.74 -1.02
CA VAL A 127 17.61 -33.46 -0.30
C VAL A 127 16.19 -33.01 0.08
N THR A 128 15.98 -32.75 1.37
CA THR A 128 14.66 -32.40 1.92
C THR A 128 14.35 -30.92 1.74
N GLN A 129 13.12 -30.53 2.07
CA GLN A 129 12.73 -29.12 2.08
C GLN A 129 13.55 -28.32 3.11
N ILE A 130 13.82 -28.91 4.27
CA ILE A 130 14.60 -28.29 5.35
C ILE A 130 16.01 -27.92 4.88
N ALA A 131 16.64 -28.75 4.04
CA ALA A 131 17.93 -28.40 3.46
C ALA A 131 17.85 -27.17 2.54
N LEU A 132 16.82 -27.06 1.70
CA LEU A 132 16.59 -25.88 0.86
C LEU A 132 16.33 -24.62 1.70
N GLU A 133 15.54 -24.73 2.76
CA GLU A 133 15.29 -23.62 3.70
C GLU A 133 16.57 -23.13 4.37
N ARG A 134 17.49 -24.05 4.70
CA ARG A 134 18.81 -23.70 5.22
C ARG A 134 19.65 -22.99 4.17
N ILE A 135 19.69 -23.46 2.93
CA ILE A 135 20.39 -22.77 1.83
C ILE A 135 19.85 -21.34 1.66
N GLU A 136 18.53 -21.18 1.57
CA GLU A 136 17.88 -19.86 1.44
C GLU A 136 18.24 -18.93 2.61
N LYS A 137 18.18 -19.44 3.85
CA LYS A 137 18.55 -18.69 5.05
C LYS A 137 20.01 -18.25 5.01
N GLY A 138 20.91 -19.17 4.67
CA GLY A 138 22.34 -18.91 4.57
C GLY A 138 22.66 -17.81 3.56
N LEU A 139 22.08 -17.90 2.36
CA LEU A 139 22.22 -16.89 1.29
C LEU A 139 21.71 -15.50 1.72
N ARG A 140 20.61 -15.44 2.46
CA ARG A 140 20.10 -14.16 3.00
C ARG A 140 21.04 -13.56 4.05
N LEU A 141 21.69 -14.40 4.85
CA LEU A 141 22.62 -13.94 5.88
C LEU A 141 23.95 -13.51 5.27
N SER A 142 24.46 -14.19 4.24
CA SER A 142 25.67 -13.78 3.52
C SER A 142 25.45 -12.47 2.75
N GLY A 143 24.33 -12.33 2.03
CA GLY A 143 23.97 -11.07 1.37
C GLY A 143 23.75 -9.90 2.34
N ARG A 144 23.41 -10.17 3.62
CA ARG A 144 23.36 -9.15 4.68
C ARG A 144 24.73 -8.73 5.19
N GLN A 145 25.79 -9.52 5.03
CA GLN A 145 27.13 -9.13 5.45
C GLN A 145 27.83 -8.21 4.43
N GLU A 146 27.62 -8.43 3.13
CA GLU A 146 28.12 -7.52 2.08
C GLU A 146 27.36 -6.18 2.03
N THR A 147 26.07 -6.17 2.38
CA THR A 147 25.25 -4.94 2.41
C THR A 147 25.31 -4.16 3.73
N ASN A 148 25.96 -4.69 4.78
CA ASN A 148 26.08 -4.03 6.10
C ASN A 148 27.43 -3.35 6.39
N LYS A 149 28.27 -3.09 5.39
CA LYS A 149 29.11 -1.89 5.50
C LYS A 149 28.19 -0.68 5.36
N LYS A 150 27.56 -0.25 6.45
CA LYS A 150 26.92 1.07 6.54
C LYS A 150 27.97 2.08 6.11
N GLN A 151 27.86 2.63 4.91
CA GLN A 151 28.63 3.80 4.52
C GLN A 151 28.15 4.93 5.46
N SER A 152 28.91 5.22 6.52
CA SER A 152 28.54 6.28 7.45
C SER A 152 28.78 7.61 6.76
N VAL A 153 27.71 8.37 6.49
CA VAL A 153 27.84 9.75 6.00
C VAL A 153 28.42 10.59 7.11
N HIS A 154 29.58 11.20 6.85
CA HIS A 154 30.15 12.19 7.75
C HIS A 154 29.47 13.54 7.49
N PHE A 155 28.62 13.95 8.41
CA PHE A 155 27.92 15.23 8.32
C PHE A 155 28.82 16.38 8.82
N PRO A 156 28.86 17.52 8.11
CA PRO A 156 29.55 18.71 8.56
C PRO A 156 28.84 19.35 9.77
N THR A 157 29.48 20.37 10.34
CA THR A 157 28.91 21.17 11.43
C THR A 157 27.71 22.00 10.95
N GLU A 158 27.78 22.51 9.73
CA GLU A 158 26.74 23.29 9.07
C GLU A 158 26.71 23.00 7.57
N ILE A 159 25.57 23.28 6.93
CA ILE A 159 25.44 23.34 5.48
C ILE A 159 25.03 24.78 5.14
N PRO A 160 25.84 25.54 4.39
CA PRO A 160 25.50 26.91 4.01
C PRO A 160 24.19 26.99 3.21
N PHE A 161 23.45 28.09 3.39
CA PHE A 161 22.16 28.33 2.72
C PHE A 161 22.25 28.20 1.19
N ASP A 162 23.31 28.77 0.58
CA ASP A 162 23.54 28.71 -0.87
C ASP A 162 23.72 27.29 -1.39
N LYS A 163 24.28 26.38 -0.57
CA LYS A 163 24.45 24.97 -0.94
C LYS A 163 23.13 24.21 -0.93
N ILE A 164 22.23 24.55 -0.02
CA ILE A 164 20.86 24.03 -0.05
C ILE A 164 20.12 24.57 -1.27
N GLN A 165 20.29 25.85 -1.62
CA GLN A 165 19.67 26.43 -2.81
C GLN A 165 20.17 25.78 -4.12
N LEU A 166 21.49 25.58 -4.27
CA LEU A 166 22.05 24.87 -5.43
C LEU A 166 21.53 23.44 -5.55
N SER A 167 21.32 22.77 -4.41
CA SER A 167 20.73 21.44 -4.36
C SER A 167 19.28 21.43 -4.85
N ILE A 168 18.49 22.42 -4.44
CA ILE A 168 17.11 22.62 -4.92
C ILE A 168 17.10 22.86 -6.42
N ASP A 169 17.94 23.78 -6.92
CA ASP A 169 18.04 24.09 -8.35
C ASP A 169 18.43 22.86 -9.18
N ARG A 170 19.30 22.01 -8.63
CA ARG A 170 19.66 20.70 -9.22
C ARG A 170 18.46 19.75 -9.26
N ILE A 171 17.67 19.66 -8.19
CA ILE A 171 16.46 18.81 -8.16
C ILE A 171 15.41 19.31 -9.15
N ASP A 172 15.22 20.63 -9.28
CA ASP A 172 14.29 21.19 -10.25
C ASP A 172 14.71 20.88 -11.70
N ARG A 173 16.01 20.87 -11.98
CA ARG A 173 16.55 20.57 -13.32
C ARG A 173 16.58 19.07 -13.64
N ASP A 174 17.09 18.25 -12.73
CA ASP A 174 17.45 16.85 -12.98
C ASP A 174 16.53 15.84 -12.28
N GLY A 175 15.66 16.31 -11.38
CA GLY A 175 14.88 15.48 -10.46
C GLY A 175 15.69 15.00 -9.25
N PRO A 176 15.05 14.33 -8.28
CA PRO A 176 15.72 13.89 -7.05
C PRO A 176 16.55 12.60 -7.21
N ALA A 177 16.57 11.99 -8.40
CA ALA A 177 17.30 10.76 -8.65
C ALA A 177 18.82 10.98 -8.46
N PRO A 178 19.55 10.02 -7.84
CA PRO A 178 19.13 8.65 -7.52
C PRO A 178 18.43 8.49 -6.16
N HIS A 179 18.20 9.58 -5.41
CA HIS A 179 17.50 9.56 -4.13
C HIS A 179 15.99 9.43 -4.33
N LYS A 180 15.32 8.74 -3.40
CA LYS A 180 13.87 8.55 -3.45
C LYS A 180 13.14 9.80 -2.94
N ALA A 181 11.89 9.93 -3.36
CA ALA A 181 10.96 10.84 -2.72
C ALA A 181 10.85 10.54 -1.22
N SER A 182 10.65 11.59 -0.44
CA SER A 182 10.38 11.55 0.99
C SER A 182 9.01 10.93 1.28
N HIS A 183 8.88 10.29 2.44
CA HIS A 183 7.60 9.76 2.91
C HIS A 183 6.92 10.69 3.93
N THR A 184 7.69 11.30 4.83
CA THR A 184 7.14 11.95 6.03
C THR A 184 7.36 13.46 6.06
N TYR A 185 8.53 13.94 5.61
CA TYR A 185 8.90 15.36 5.66
C TYR A 185 9.38 15.83 4.30
N ASP A 186 9.07 17.09 3.97
CA ASP A 186 9.59 17.80 2.80
C ASP A 186 10.29 19.08 3.21
N VAL A 187 11.34 19.46 2.47
CA VAL A 187 11.79 20.84 2.44
C VAL A 187 10.84 21.59 1.49
N VAL A 188 10.20 22.66 1.96
CA VAL A 188 9.27 23.45 1.13
C VAL A 188 9.92 24.79 0.78
N VAL A 189 10.01 25.09 -0.51
CA VAL A 189 10.58 26.36 -1.02
C VAL A 189 9.69 26.86 -2.15
N ASN A 190 9.19 28.10 -2.04
CA ASN A 190 8.29 28.72 -3.02
C ASN A 190 7.12 27.79 -3.42
N ASP A 191 6.44 27.21 -2.41
CA ASP A 191 5.33 26.26 -2.55
C ASP A 191 5.65 24.93 -3.27
N ARG A 192 6.94 24.61 -3.47
CA ARG A 192 7.40 23.32 -4.01
C ARG A 192 8.01 22.45 -2.92
N SER A 193 7.71 21.16 -2.98
CA SER A 193 8.19 20.13 -2.05
C SER A 193 9.42 19.40 -2.57
N TYR A 194 10.46 19.30 -1.75
CA TYR A 194 11.72 18.64 -2.07
C TYR A 194 12.07 17.55 -1.03
N PRO A 195 12.52 16.36 -1.46
CA PRO A 195 12.88 15.28 -0.53
C PRO A 195 14.10 15.65 0.34
N PRO A 196 13.99 15.73 1.68
CA PRO A 196 15.10 16.14 2.55
C PRO A 196 16.38 15.29 2.38
N PRO A 197 16.32 13.94 2.20
CA PRO A 197 17.51 13.15 1.94
C PRO A 197 18.24 13.53 0.65
N ALA A 198 17.50 13.88 -0.41
CA ALA A 198 18.08 14.29 -1.69
C ALA A 198 18.72 15.68 -1.56
N VAL A 199 18.01 16.60 -0.90
CA VAL A 199 18.50 17.97 -0.68
C VAL A 199 19.84 17.96 0.05
N VAL A 200 19.94 17.20 1.14
CA VAL A 200 21.18 17.09 1.93
C VAL A 200 22.28 16.35 1.16
N ALA A 201 21.96 15.28 0.43
CA ALA A 201 22.96 14.54 -0.36
C ALA A 201 23.65 15.45 -1.38
N PHE A 202 22.87 16.16 -2.19
CA PHE A 202 23.44 17.03 -3.22
C PHE A 202 24.13 18.25 -2.62
N ALA A 203 23.64 18.82 -1.52
CA ALA A 203 24.33 19.92 -0.86
C ALA A 203 25.72 19.49 -0.34
N LEU A 204 25.85 18.27 0.18
CA LEU A 204 27.16 17.71 0.58
C LEU A 204 28.08 17.50 -0.63
N GLU A 205 27.56 17.03 -1.76
CA GLU A 205 28.33 16.92 -3.01
C GLU A 205 28.83 18.29 -3.49
N GLU A 206 27.99 19.33 -3.46
CA GLU A 206 28.36 20.72 -3.81
C GLU A 206 29.37 21.36 -2.86
N MET A 207 29.53 20.78 -1.66
CA MET A 207 30.56 21.13 -0.68
C MET A 207 31.85 20.31 -0.87
N GLY A 208 31.90 19.40 -1.85
CA GLY A 208 33.08 18.57 -2.15
C GLY A 208 33.18 17.30 -1.30
N HIS A 209 32.11 16.89 -0.60
CA HIS A 209 32.07 15.60 0.08
C HIS A 209 31.90 14.45 -0.91
N GLN A 210 32.21 13.22 -0.48
CA GLN A 210 32.01 12.02 -1.30
C GLN A 210 30.54 11.85 -1.69
N ILE A 211 30.32 11.39 -2.93
CA ILE A 211 28.99 11.06 -3.46
C ILE A 211 28.26 10.14 -2.49
N VAL A 212 27.02 10.52 -2.16
CA VAL A 212 26.24 9.82 -1.15
C VAL A 212 25.30 8.82 -1.80
N SER A 213 25.49 7.54 -1.50
CA SER A 213 24.63 6.48 -2.03
C SER A 213 23.15 6.65 -1.60
N PRO A 214 22.17 6.31 -2.47
CA PRO A 214 20.74 6.35 -2.11
C PRO A 214 20.40 5.55 -0.86
N GLY A 215 19.51 6.08 -0.02
CA GLY A 215 19.06 5.42 1.21
C GLY A 215 20.00 5.54 2.41
N THR A 216 21.19 6.14 2.23
CA THR A 216 22.17 6.33 3.32
C THR A 216 21.77 7.46 4.27
N ILE A 217 21.23 8.57 3.75
CA ILE A 217 20.80 9.71 4.57
C ILE A 217 19.39 9.46 5.12
N ARG A 218 19.26 9.52 6.45
CA ARG A 218 17.98 9.63 7.15
C ARG A 218 17.72 11.08 7.52
N ALA A 219 16.60 11.63 7.06
CA ALA A 219 16.23 13.03 7.26
C ALA A 219 14.80 13.17 7.85
N GLY A 220 14.48 12.36 8.85
CA GLY A 220 13.27 12.53 9.67
C GLY A 220 13.54 13.41 10.89
N LYS A 221 12.49 13.89 11.57
CA LYS A 221 12.59 14.70 12.79
C LYS A 221 13.56 14.05 13.80
N GLY A 222 14.45 14.86 14.37
CA GLY A 222 15.48 14.42 15.33
C GLY A 222 16.78 13.87 14.71
N THR A 223 16.88 13.69 13.39
CA THR A 223 18.16 13.29 12.76
C THR A 223 19.09 14.49 12.53
N ARG A 224 20.39 14.21 12.35
CA ARG A 224 21.39 15.25 12.04
C ARG A 224 21.08 15.99 10.75
N ALA A 225 20.65 15.27 9.70
CA ALA A 225 20.27 15.86 8.42
C ALA A 225 19.08 16.82 8.57
N PHE A 226 18.07 16.44 9.36
CA PHE A 226 16.92 17.29 9.65
C PHE A 226 17.34 18.58 10.37
N LYS A 227 18.20 18.46 11.38
CA LYS A 227 18.72 19.61 12.11
C LYS A 227 19.55 20.54 11.20
N LEU A 228 20.40 20.00 10.34
CA LEU A 228 21.20 20.80 9.40
C LEU A 228 20.33 21.62 8.43
N LEU A 229 19.22 21.06 7.97
CA LEU A 229 18.27 21.78 7.12
C LEU A 229 17.58 22.91 7.90
N ALA A 230 17.09 22.62 9.11
CA ALA A 230 16.44 23.61 9.96
C ALA A 230 17.41 24.75 10.36
N ASP A 231 18.64 24.41 10.77
CA ASP A 231 19.69 25.37 11.13
C ASP A 231 20.07 26.27 9.92
N ALA A 232 19.95 25.75 8.69
CA ALA A 232 20.15 26.49 7.45
C ALA A 232 18.93 27.32 7.00
N GLY A 233 17.83 27.35 7.79
CA GLY A 233 16.61 28.09 7.47
C GLY A 233 15.60 27.36 6.59
N PHE A 234 15.81 26.06 6.33
CA PHE A 234 14.94 25.19 5.52
C PHE A 234 14.26 24.14 6.39
N GLU A 235 13.40 24.57 7.31
CA GLU A 235 12.74 23.66 8.25
C GLU A 235 11.86 22.64 7.50
N PRO A 236 12.16 21.32 7.58
CA PRO A 236 11.37 20.34 6.87
C PRO A 236 9.96 20.23 7.47
N VAL A 237 8.95 20.41 6.63
CA VAL A 237 7.53 20.37 6.99
C VAL A 237 7.00 18.95 6.89
N SER A 238 6.17 18.55 7.86
CA SER A 238 5.50 17.24 7.80
C SER A 238 4.51 17.22 6.63
N LYS A 239 4.62 16.21 5.76
CA LYS A 239 3.65 15.95 4.68
C LYS A 239 2.24 15.74 5.23
N HIS A 240 2.13 15.24 6.46
CA HIS A 240 0.87 14.90 7.06
C HIS A 240 0.05 16.14 7.47
N THR A 241 0.71 17.29 7.66
CA THR A 241 0.05 18.54 8.09
C THR A 241 -0.17 19.53 6.94
N VAL A 242 0.24 19.18 5.72
CA VAL A 242 -0.05 19.98 4.53
C VAL A 242 -1.55 19.92 4.24
N PRO A 243 -2.24 21.05 4.00
CA PRO A 243 -3.64 21.04 3.57
C PRO A 243 -3.83 20.27 2.26
N THR A 244 -4.99 19.65 2.09
CA THR A 244 -5.38 18.96 0.86
C THR A 244 -6.88 19.00 0.72
N ASP A 245 -7.36 19.13 -0.51
CA ASP A 245 -8.78 19.01 -0.83
C ASP A 245 -9.16 17.59 -1.28
N ASP A 246 -8.20 16.69 -1.47
CA ASP A 246 -8.46 15.27 -1.70
C ASP A 246 -8.80 14.57 -0.37
N ASP A 247 -10.03 14.05 -0.27
CA ASP A 247 -10.58 13.45 0.96
C ASP A 247 -9.84 12.16 1.35
N GLU A 248 -9.39 11.36 0.38
CA GLU A 248 -8.67 10.10 0.62
C GLU A 248 -7.27 10.39 1.15
N ILE A 249 -6.59 11.39 0.56
CA ILE A 249 -5.28 11.83 1.07
C ILE A 249 -5.43 12.41 2.48
N LEU A 250 -6.46 13.23 2.71
CA LEU A 250 -6.72 13.80 4.04
C LEU A 250 -6.94 12.71 5.08
N GLU A 251 -7.83 11.76 4.80
CA GLU A 251 -8.15 10.66 5.73
C GLU A 251 -6.93 9.80 6.02
N ASN A 252 -6.11 9.47 5.01
CA ASN A 252 -4.86 8.75 5.22
C ASN A 252 -3.88 9.53 6.10
N ARG A 253 -3.71 10.84 5.87
CA ARG A 253 -2.85 11.68 6.71
C ARG A 253 -3.35 11.73 8.15
N VAL A 254 -4.66 11.86 8.37
CA VAL A 254 -5.27 11.83 9.70
C VAL A 254 -5.01 10.49 10.38
N ASN A 255 -5.24 9.37 9.69
CA ASN A 255 -5.01 8.03 10.24
C ASN A 255 -3.54 7.81 10.63
N ASP A 256 -2.60 8.25 9.79
CA ASP A 256 -1.17 8.18 10.10
C ASP A 256 -0.82 8.98 11.34
N LEU A 257 -1.38 10.19 11.51
CA LEU A 257 -1.17 11.04 12.68
C LEU A 257 -1.79 10.45 13.95
N LEU A 258 -2.97 9.84 13.85
CA LEU A 258 -3.62 9.15 14.96
C LEU A 258 -2.84 7.92 15.43
N LEU A 259 -2.23 7.18 14.50
CA LEU A 259 -1.40 6.01 14.82
C LEU A 259 0.01 6.39 15.31
N ASN A 260 0.50 7.56 14.95
CA ASN A 260 1.84 8.04 15.28
C ASN A 260 1.76 9.41 15.96
N SER A 261 1.27 9.42 17.20
CA SER A 261 1.04 10.66 17.97
C SER A 261 2.31 11.53 18.11
N ASP A 262 3.50 10.95 18.05
CA ASP A 262 4.78 11.67 18.07
C ASP A 262 4.97 12.63 16.88
N LEU A 263 4.17 12.47 15.81
CA LEU A 263 4.13 13.36 14.66
C LEU A 263 3.23 14.59 14.90
N LEU A 264 2.39 14.57 15.94
CA LEU A 264 1.58 15.70 16.37
C LEU A 264 2.31 16.44 17.50
N ASP A 265 2.53 17.73 17.30
CA ASP A 265 2.99 18.61 18.38
C ASP A 265 1.76 19.10 19.16
N GLU A 266 1.79 19.05 20.50
CA GLU A 266 0.69 19.56 21.33
C GLU A 266 0.45 21.07 21.13
N ALA A 267 1.45 21.79 20.60
CA ALA A 267 1.33 23.20 20.21
C ALA A 267 0.70 23.42 18.82
N PHE A 268 0.34 22.36 18.08
CA PHE A 268 -0.23 22.48 16.74
C PHE A 268 -1.65 23.07 16.80
N THR A 269 -1.78 24.34 16.45
CA THR A 269 -3.05 25.10 16.47
C THR A 269 -3.66 25.33 15.09
N GLY A 270 -2.94 24.97 14.02
CA GLY A 270 -3.37 25.16 12.64
C GLY A 270 -2.90 26.49 12.05
N SER A 271 -3.67 27.05 11.10
CA SER A 271 -3.39 28.34 10.45
C SER A 271 -4.36 29.41 10.93
N ASP A 272 -3.84 30.63 11.14
CA ASP A 272 -4.65 31.83 11.43
C ASP A 272 -5.30 32.43 10.16
N THR A 273 -5.01 31.88 8.98
CA THR A 273 -5.62 32.30 7.71
C THR A 273 -6.70 31.33 7.25
N PRO A 274 -7.78 31.81 6.60
CA PRO A 274 -8.76 30.93 5.97
C PRO A 274 -8.10 30.01 4.94
N PRO A 275 -8.54 28.74 4.84
CA PRO A 275 -8.03 27.83 3.83
C PRO A 275 -8.50 28.23 2.43
N ASP A 276 -7.72 27.84 1.43
CA ASP A 276 -8.10 27.99 0.02
C ASP A 276 -9.34 27.18 -0.31
N LYS A 277 -10.13 27.68 -1.27
CA LYS A 277 -11.33 27.02 -1.76
C LYS A 277 -11.02 26.25 -3.04
N SER A 278 -11.51 25.01 -3.11
CA SER A 278 -11.56 24.24 -4.35
C SER A 278 -12.99 23.83 -4.71
N GLU A 279 -13.25 23.66 -6.00
CA GLU A 279 -14.54 23.24 -6.52
C GLU A 279 -14.54 21.73 -6.83
N LYS A 280 -15.55 21.00 -6.33
CA LYS A 280 -15.75 19.57 -6.60
C LYS A 280 -17.05 19.33 -7.36
N THR A 281 -16.99 18.50 -8.41
CA THR A 281 -18.19 18.02 -9.12
C THR A 281 -18.65 16.70 -8.51
N ALA A 282 -19.87 16.65 -7.98
CA ALA A 282 -20.46 15.45 -7.37
C ALA A 282 -21.64 14.92 -8.18
N SER A 283 -21.69 13.61 -8.41
CA SER A 283 -22.86 12.94 -8.98
C SER A 283 -23.90 12.65 -7.89
N SER A 284 -25.16 13.01 -8.14
CA SER A 284 -26.28 12.71 -7.24
C SER A 284 -27.42 11.99 -7.96
N TYR A 285 -28.24 11.26 -7.20
CA TYR A 285 -29.43 10.59 -7.72
C TYR A 285 -30.66 11.47 -7.53
N LYS A 286 -31.49 11.59 -8.57
CA LYS A 286 -32.84 12.19 -8.47
C LYS A 286 -33.73 11.27 -7.65
N ARG A 287 -34.06 11.68 -6.42
CA ARG A 287 -34.90 10.91 -5.49
C ARG A 287 -36.35 11.33 -5.57
N ASN A 288 -37.25 10.37 -5.39
CA ASN A 288 -38.68 10.58 -5.38
C ASN A 288 -39.14 11.12 -4.02
N ALA A 289 -39.59 12.38 -3.99
CA ALA A 289 -40.07 13.05 -2.78
C ALA A 289 -41.22 12.29 -2.09
N GLY A 290 -42.09 11.62 -2.85
CA GLY A 290 -43.19 10.82 -2.31
C GLY A 290 -42.71 9.60 -1.53
N VAL A 291 -41.63 8.95 -1.97
CA VAL A 291 -40.99 7.85 -1.23
C VAL A 291 -40.44 8.37 0.09
N ILE A 292 -39.68 9.48 0.06
CA ILE A 292 -39.08 10.10 1.25
C ILE A 292 -40.17 10.47 2.26
N ALA A 293 -41.21 11.20 1.84
CA ALA A 293 -42.30 11.63 2.70
C ALA A 293 -43.06 10.44 3.32
N THR A 294 -43.29 9.38 2.54
CA THR A 294 -43.96 8.17 3.03
C THR A 294 -43.13 7.48 4.11
N ILE A 295 -41.83 7.32 3.90
CA ILE A 295 -40.92 6.67 4.86
C ILE A 295 -40.84 7.47 6.16
N LEU A 296 -40.68 8.79 6.08
CA LEU A 296 -40.64 9.65 7.28
C LEU A 296 -41.97 9.60 8.07
N ARG A 297 -43.11 9.57 7.37
CA ARG A 297 -44.43 9.45 8.00
C ARG A 297 -44.61 8.10 8.70
N LEU A 298 -44.22 7.00 8.05
CA LEU A 298 -44.28 5.66 8.64
C LEU A 298 -43.40 5.54 9.89
N ALA A 299 -42.23 6.16 9.87
CA ALA A 299 -41.30 6.15 10.99
C ALA A 299 -41.82 6.94 12.22
N GLY A 300 -42.74 7.89 12.02
CA GLY A 300 -43.36 8.64 13.13
C GLY A 300 -42.34 9.38 14.02
N GLY A 301 -41.18 9.75 13.47
CA GLY A 301 -40.10 10.38 14.23
C GLY A 301 -39.26 9.42 15.08
N THR A 302 -39.36 8.11 14.85
CA THR A 302 -38.53 7.09 15.50
C THR A 302 -37.57 6.46 14.47
N CYS A 303 -36.30 6.30 14.84
CA CYS A 303 -35.31 5.63 14.00
C CYS A 303 -35.66 4.15 13.81
N GLU A 304 -35.71 3.68 12.56
CA GLU A 304 -36.11 2.32 12.23
C GLU A 304 -35.01 1.27 12.45
N LEU A 305 -33.82 1.68 12.90
CA LEU A 305 -32.72 0.79 13.29
C LEU A 305 -32.57 0.69 14.82
N CYS A 306 -32.21 1.79 15.47
CA CYS A 306 -31.96 1.81 16.92
C CYS A 306 -33.21 2.01 17.78
N LEU A 307 -34.37 2.33 17.17
CA LEU A 307 -35.65 2.58 17.86
C LEU A 307 -35.65 3.81 18.78
N ALA A 308 -34.60 4.63 18.75
CA ALA A 308 -34.57 5.90 19.45
C ALA A 308 -35.40 6.97 18.71
N ALA A 309 -35.95 7.92 19.45
CA ALA A 309 -36.59 9.10 18.88
C ALA A 309 -35.60 9.93 18.04
N ALA A 310 -36.13 10.70 17.10
CA ALA A 310 -35.36 11.66 16.33
C ALA A 310 -34.57 12.61 17.25
N PRO A 311 -33.30 12.91 16.95
CA PRO A 311 -32.42 13.64 17.86
C PRO A 311 -32.82 15.11 18.06
N PHE A 312 -33.50 15.72 17.09
CA PHE A 312 -33.93 17.12 17.15
C PHE A 312 -35.06 17.42 16.16
N ARG A 313 -35.60 18.65 16.25
CA ARG A 313 -36.56 19.22 15.30
C ARG A 313 -35.87 20.19 14.36
N ARG A 314 -36.27 20.18 13.09
CA ARG A 314 -35.88 21.19 12.10
C ARG A 314 -36.56 22.55 12.40
N PRO A 315 -36.06 23.65 11.82
CA PRO A 315 -36.70 24.97 11.95
C PRO A 315 -38.18 25.00 11.52
N ASP A 316 -38.57 24.12 10.59
CA ASP A 316 -39.95 23.92 10.15
C ASP A 316 -40.83 23.10 11.13
N GLY A 317 -40.27 22.69 12.27
CA GLY A 317 -40.95 21.92 13.32
C GLY A 317 -40.95 20.40 13.12
N HIS A 318 -40.54 19.89 11.94
CA HIS A 318 -40.50 18.46 11.66
C HIS A 318 -39.35 17.76 12.39
N LEU A 319 -39.59 16.53 12.86
CA LEU A 319 -38.55 15.69 13.48
C LEU A 319 -37.49 15.27 12.43
N TYR A 320 -36.22 15.33 12.82
CA TYR A 320 -35.10 15.07 11.90
C TYR A 320 -34.73 13.58 11.84
N LEU A 321 -34.97 12.95 10.69
CA LEU A 321 -34.46 11.64 10.32
C LEU A 321 -34.01 11.68 8.85
N GLU A 322 -33.06 10.81 8.50
CA GLU A 322 -32.49 10.70 7.16
C GLU A 322 -33.02 9.44 6.47
N VAL A 323 -33.50 9.57 5.23
CA VAL A 323 -33.97 8.43 4.45
C VAL A 323 -32.79 7.74 3.78
N HIS A 324 -32.66 6.46 4.10
CA HIS A 324 -31.59 5.58 3.67
C HIS A 324 -32.14 4.45 2.81
N HIS A 325 -31.50 4.18 1.68
CA HIS A 325 -31.80 3.01 0.85
C HIS A 325 -30.91 1.85 1.28
N VAL A 326 -31.52 0.75 1.77
CA VAL A 326 -30.80 -0.40 2.36
C VAL A 326 -29.95 -1.12 1.32
N GLN A 327 -30.46 -1.28 0.09
CA GLN A 327 -29.62 -1.49 -1.09
C GLN A 327 -29.33 -0.11 -1.69
N PHE A 328 -28.05 0.25 -1.79
CA PHE A 328 -27.67 1.57 -2.28
C PHE A 328 -28.10 1.79 -3.73
N LEU A 329 -28.56 3.01 -4.02
CA LEU A 329 -28.87 3.44 -5.39
C LEU A 329 -27.64 3.31 -6.31
N ALA A 330 -26.45 3.55 -5.77
CA ALA A 330 -25.17 3.36 -6.46
C ALA A 330 -24.89 1.91 -6.87
N GLU A 331 -25.53 0.95 -6.21
CA GLU A 331 -25.41 -0.49 -6.43
C GLU A 331 -26.68 -1.08 -7.09
N GLY A 332 -27.45 -0.23 -7.77
CA GLY A 332 -28.67 -0.64 -8.47
C GLY A 332 -29.90 -0.81 -7.56
N GLY A 333 -29.83 -0.36 -6.31
CA GLY A 333 -30.98 -0.30 -5.42
C GLY A 333 -32.10 0.57 -5.99
N LEU A 334 -33.34 0.16 -5.73
CA LEU A 334 -34.52 0.86 -6.23
C LEU A 334 -34.94 1.98 -5.29
N ASP A 335 -35.39 3.11 -5.85
CA ASP A 335 -35.97 4.20 -5.07
C ASP A 335 -37.45 3.95 -4.78
N ASN A 336 -37.73 3.11 -3.79
CA ASN A 336 -39.10 2.78 -3.37
C ASN A 336 -39.17 2.45 -1.86
N THR A 337 -40.39 2.36 -1.34
CA THR A 337 -40.64 2.14 0.09
C THR A 337 -40.21 0.75 0.60
N LYS A 338 -40.00 -0.22 -0.30
CA LYS A 338 -39.52 -1.58 0.01
C LYS A 338 -38.01 -1.66 0.13
N ASN A 339 -37.29 -0.60 -0.20
CA ASN A 339 -35.84 -0.50 -0.09
C ASN A 339 -35.39 0.67 0.80
N ALA A 340 -36.32 1.43 1.40
CA ALA A 340 -36.01 2.67 2.12
C ALA A 340 -36.46 2.65 3.59
N VAL A 341 -35.65 3.24 4.46
CA VAL A 341 -35.88 3.38 5.91
C VAL A 341 -35.52 4.78 6.40
N ALA A 342 -36.13 5.23 7.50
CA ALA A 342 -35.78 6.47 8.19
C ALA A 342 -34.84 6.17 9.36
N LEU A 343 -33.66 6.80 9.36
CA LEU A 343 -32.62 6.59 10.37
C LEU A 343 -32.24 7.90 11.05
N CYS A 344 -31.79 7.85 12.30
CA CYS A 344 -31.10 8.99 12.90
C CYS A 344 -29.71 9.16 12.26
N PRO A 345 -29.06 10.34 12.36
CA PRO A 345 -27.76 10.61 11.74
C PRO A 345 -26.71 9.55 12.09
N ASN A 346 -26.63 9.15 13.36
CA ASN A 346 -25.65 8.16 13.82
C ASN A 346 -25.88 6.78 13.17
N CYS A 347 -27.14 6.34 13.10
CA CYS A 347 -27.48 5.07 12.44
C CYS A 347 -27.26 5.14 10.93
N HIS A 348 -27.56 6.27 10.31
CA HIS A 348 -27.35 6.48 8.89
C HIS A 348 -25.85 6.39 8.54
N CYS A 349 -24.98 7.10 9.27
CA CYS A 349 -23.54 7.02 9.10
C CYS A 349 -22.99 5.60 9.33
N ARG A 350 -23.47 4.88 10.37
CA ARG A 350 -23.06 3.49 10.60
C ARG A 350 -23.39 2.57 9.42
N CYS A 351 -24.54 2.78 8.77
CA CYS A 351 -24.90 2.00 7.59
C CYS A 351 -24.05 2.32 6.33
N HIS A 352 -23.29 3.43 6.31
CA HIS A 352 -22.40 3.76 5.19
C HIS A 352 -20.93 3.43 5.47
N TYR A 353 -20.48 3.65 6.71
CA TYR A 353 -19.05 3.74 7.02
C TYR A 353 -18.55 2.72 8.05
N SER A 354 -19.44 1.96 8.72
CA SER A 354 -18.97 0.98 9.72
C SER A 354 -18.65 -0.38 9.10
N GLU A 355 -17.77 -1.13 9.76
CA GLU A 355 -17.51 -2.55 9.43
C GLU A 355 -18.75 -3.43 9.58
N GLU A 356 -19.77 -2.95 10.32
CA GLU A 356 -21.04 -3.65 10.55
C GLU A 356 -22.09 -3.37 9.47
N THR A 357 -21.74 -2.72 8.36
CA THR A 357 -22.71 -2.30 7.32
C THR A 357 -23.65 -3.44 6.91
N GLN A 358 -23.13 -4.65 6.63
CA GLN A 358 -23.97 -5.80 6.28
C GLN A 358 -24.83 -6.30 7.47
N PRO A 359 -24.26 -6.61 8.65
CA PRO A 359 -25.05 -6.95 9.83
C PRO A 359 -26.19 -5.96 10.15
N LEU A 360 -25.96 -4.65 9.93
CA LEU A 360 -26.96 -3.61 10.11
C LEU A 360 -28.06 -3.66 9.04
N ALA A 361 -27.70 -3.86 7.76
CA ALA A 361 -28.67 -4.07 6.69
C ALA A 361 -29.55 -5.31 6.96
N ASP A 362 -28.95 -6.43 7.38
CA ASP A 362 -29.66 -7.64 7.77
C ASP A 362 -30.61 -7.43 8.95
N ARG A 363 -30.19 -6.64 9.94
CA ARG A 363 -31.07 -6.24 11.04
C ARG A 363 -32.26 -5.41 10.55
N LEU A 364 -32.05 -4.46 9.64
CA LEU A 364 -33.13 -3.67 9.04
C LEU A 364 -34.15 -4.57 8.33
N TYR A 365 -33.69 -5.53 7.50
CA TYR A 365 -34.58 -6.47 6.82
C TYR A 365 -35.40 -7.35 7.77
N ARG A 366 -34.91 -7.63 8.98
CA ARG A 366 -35.66 -8.37 10.01
C ARG A 366 -36.65 -7.49 10.77
N GLN A 367 -36.27 -6.25 11.06
CA GLN A 367 -37.04 -5.35 11.93
C GLN A 367 -38.16 -4.63 11.16
N VAL A 368 -37.94 -4.34 9.87
CA VAL A 368 -38.84 -3.51 9.06
C VAL A 368 -39.57 -4.36 8.03
N ASN A 369 -40.79 -4.79 8.37
CA ASN A 369 -41.60 -5.75 7.59
C ASN A 369 -41.84 -5.39 6.12
N ARG A 370 -41.84 -4.10 5.77
CA ARG A 370 -42.06 -3.65 4.39
C ARG A 370 -40.84 -3.87 3.49
N LEU A 371 -39.65 -4.04 4.07
CA LEU A 371 -38.43 -4.21 3.28
C LEU A 371 -38.44 -5.55 2.56
N LYS A 372 -37.88 -5.56 1.34
CA LYS A 372 -37.71 -6.77 0.54
C LYS A 372 -36.24 -6.92 0.20
N LYS A 373 -35.61 -8.00 0.70
CA LYS A 373 -34.26 -8.34 0.30
C LYS A 373 -34.23 -8.55 -1.22
N PRO A 374 -33.27 -7.98 -1.94
CA PRO A 374 -33.07 -8.32 -3.34
C PRO A 374 -32.85 -9.83 -3.45
N SER A 375 -33.53 -10.48 -4.39
CA SER A 375 -33.30 -11.89 -4.69
C SER A 375 -31.82 -12.04 -5.04
N SER A 376 -31.09 -12.89 -4.32
CA SER A 376 -29.70 -13.22 -4.65
C SER A 376 -29.68 -13.80 -6.06
N GLY A 377 -29.25 -12.98 -7.03
CA GLY A 377 -29.03 -13.42 -8.39
C GLY A 377 -27.90 -14.44 -8.43
N PHE A 378 -28.16 -15.57 -9.08
CA PHE A 378 -27.18 -16.61 -9.40
C PHE A 378 -26.04 -16.11 -10.28
#